data_AF-A0A9E1I7J2-F1
#
_entry.id   AF-A0A9E1I7J2-F1
#
_cell.length_a   1.000
_cell.length_b   1.000
_cell.length_c   1.000
_cell.angle_alpha   90.00
_cell.angle_beta   90.00
_cell.angle_gamma   90.00
#
_symmetry.space_group_name_H-M   'P 1'
#
loop_
_entity.id
_entity.type
_entity.pdbx_description
1 polymer ?
#
loop_
_entity_poly.entity_id
_entity_poly.type
_entity_poly.pdbx_seq_one_letter_code
_entity_poly.pdbx_strand_id
1 'polypeptide(L)'
;MKESRVVVIILLIAFVIYGVFYLSTRDVEIPDNQAMPWQSYINDQGKTVVFGLTMGKSTLAESMRLFGTEVKASLFEDIDQKKTLEVFFSSTKVGGISAKVILNLALTNQQFDYLNNNIKESEVMPTGNKKTSFNKAGEASMFALPIESLTFIPSADLLPDTITGLFKQPESVNLIESGVEYWRYPGKGLRIIVDQENKEILEFYNTKL
;
A
#
# COMPACT_ATOMS: atom_id res chain seq x y z
N MET A 1 9.32 -2.28 60.65
CA MET A 1 10.63 -1.87 60.09
C MET A 1 11.07 -2.68 58.87
N LYS A 2 10.89 -4.02 58.84
CA LYS A 2 11.33 -4.87 57.70
C LYS A 2 10.54 -4.64 56.41
N GLU A 3 9.22 -4.45 56.52
CA GLU A 3 8.31 -4.23 55.37
C GLU A 3 8.55 -2.88 54.67
N SER A 4 8.74 -1.81 55.45
CA SER A 4 9.07 -0.48 54.91
C SER A 4 10.39 -0.48 54.12
N ARG A 5 11.39 -1.29 54.52
CA ARG A 5 12.64 -1.45 53.77
C ARG A 5 12.42 -2.15 52.42
N VAL A 6 11.53 -3.14 52.38
CA VAL A 6 11.20 -3.87 51.14
C VAL A 6 10.48 -2.94 50.15
N VAL A 7 9.52 -2.13 50.61
CA VAL A 7 8.82 -1.16 49.76
C VAL A 7 9.78 -0.13 49.16
N VAL A 8 10.72 0.39 49.95
CA VAL A 8 11.72 1.35 49.48
C VAL A 8 12.64 0.72 48.42
N ILE A 9 13.06 -0.54 48.61
CA ILE A 9 13.89 -1.24 47.62
C ILE A 9 13.14 -1.44 46.30
N ILE A 10 11.86 -1.81 46.33
CA ILE A 10 11.04 -1.99 45.12
C ILE A 10 10.91 -0.67 44.36
N LEU A 11 10.64 0.44 45.05
CA LEU A 11 10.52 1.76 44.42
C LEU A 11 11.83 2.21 43.79
N LEU A 12 12.97 1.95 44.44
CA LEU A 12 14.29 2.23 43.87
C LEU A 12 14.55 1.40 42.61
N ILE A 13 14.23 0.10 42.63
CA ILE A 13 14.37 -0.76 41.45
C ILE A 13 13.48 -0.29 40.31
N ALA A 14 12.21 0.04 40.59
CA ALA A 14 11.30 0.57 39.57
C ALA A 14 11.79 1.88 38.98
N PHE A 15 12.35 2.78 39.81
CA PHE A 15 12.94 4.03 39.35
C PHE A 15 14.18 3.81 38.48
N VAL A 16 15.03 2.84 38.82
CA VAL A 16 16.19 2.46 38.01
C VAL A 16 15.75 1.84 36.68
N ILE A 17 14.78 0.93 36.68
CA ILE A 17 14.22 0.34 35.46
C ILE A 17 13.62 1.43 34.56
N TYR A 18 12.83 2.33 35.14
CA TYR A 18 12.26 3.47 34.42
C TYR A 18 13.35 4.40 33.87
N GLY A 19 14.38 4.71 34.66
CA GLY A 19 15.51 5.53 34.23
C GLY A 19 16.29 4.91 33.08
N VAL A 20 16.58 3.60 33.15
CA VAL A 20 17.25 2.85 32.08
C VAL A 20 16.36 2.79 30.83
N PHE A 21 15.07 2.54 30.98
CA PHE A 21 14.12 2.54 29.86
C PHE A 21 14.03 3.94 29.22
N TYR A 22 13.90 4.98 30.02
CA TYR A 22 13.82 6.37 29.56
C TYR A 22 15.10 6.79 28.83
N LEU A 23 16.28 6.48 29.37
CA LEU A 23 17.56 6.78 28.72
C LEU A 23 17.78 5.94 27.46
N SER A 24 17.37 4.67 27.43
CA SER A 24 17.52 3.79 26.26
C SER A 24 16.56 4.14 25.12
N THR A 25 15.43 4.78 25.42
CA THR A 25 14.42 5.20 24.43
C THR A 25 14.53 6.67 24.05
N ARG A 26 15.38 7.44 24.72
CA ARG A 26 15.51 8.90 24.55
C ARG A 26 16.04 9.30 23.17
N ASP A 27 16.94 8.49 22.65
CA ASP A 27 17.63 8.70 21.37
C ASP A 27 17.21 7.65 20.32
N VAL A 28 15.98 7.12 20.44
CA VAL A 28 15.39 6.42 19.31
C VAL A 28 15.07 7.49 18.27
N GLU A 29 16.00 7.73 17.36
CA GLU A 29 15.72 8.43 16.11
C GLU A 29 14.52 7.74 15.48
N ILE A 30 13.37 8.41 15.48
CA ILE A 30 12.25 7.99 14.66
C ILE A 30 12.79 7.95 13.23
N PRO A 31 12.79 6.80 12.54
CA PRO A 31 13.33 6.74 11.20
C PRO A 31 12.67 7.81 10.35
N ASP A 32 13.46 8.72 9.78
CA ASP A 32 12.97 9.85 8.98
C ASP A 32 12.07 9.36 7.81
N ASN A 33 12.26 8.10 7.41
CA ASN A 33 11.45 7.39 6.46
C ASN A 33 10.57 6.34 7.15
N GLN A 34 9.45 6.75 7.74
CA GLN A 34 8.42 5.84 8.26
C GLN A 34 7.67 5.06 7.16
N ALA A 35 8.15 5.10 5.91
CA ALA A 35 7.49 4.53 4.74
C ALA A 35 6.03 5.01 4.69
N MET A 36 5.86 6.33 4.55
CA MET A 36 4.54 6.94 4.48
C MET A 36 4.10 7.18 3.03
N PRO A 37 2.80 7.14 2.71
CA PRO A 37 2.33 7.33 1.33
C PRO A 37 2.68 8.72 0.77
N TRP A 38 2.73 9.75 1.61
CA TRP A 38 3.12 11.11 1.21
C TRP A 38 4.62 11.30 0.96
N GLN A 39 5.46 10.34 1.34
CA GLN A 39 6.90 10.35 1.05
C GLN A 39 7.23 9.83 -0.36
N SER A 40 6.22 9.54 -1.18
CA SER A 40 6.40 9.17 -2.57
C SER A 40 7.10 10.26 -3.39
N TYR A 41 7.88 9.81 -4.37
CA TYR A 41 8.66 10.64 -5.28
C TYR A 41 8.93 9.92 -6.61
N ILE A 42 9.35 10.68 -7.62
CA ILE A 42 9.89 10.15 -8.87
C ILE A 42 11.42 10.08 -8.76
N ASN A 43 12.00 8.91 -8.99
CA ASN A 43 13.45 8.72 -8.96
C ASN A 43 14.14 9.23 -10.24
N ASP A 44 15.48 9.15 -10.28
CA ASP A 44 16.32 9.55 -11.42
C ASP A 44 16.03 8.78 -12.73
N GLN A 45 15.41 7.60 -12.63
CA GLN A 45 14.96 6.79 -13.76
C GLN A 45 13.53 7.12 -14.21
N GLY A 46 12.89 8.15 -13.64
CA GLY A 46 11.50 8.52 -13.95
C GLY A 46 10.48 7.52 -13.40
N LYS A 47 10.83 6.73 -12.38
CA LYS A 47 9.96 5.73 -11.76
C LYS A 47 9.39 6.23 -10.44
N THR A 48 8.13 5.92 -10.20
CA THR A 48 7.46 6.21 -8.94
C THR A 48 7.95 5.27 -7.85
N VAL A 49 8.38 5.85 -6.72
CA VAL A 49 8.79 5.13 -5.53
C VAL A 49 7.86 5.48 -4.38
N VAL A 50 7.26 4.48 -3.74
CA VAL A 50 6.40 4.63 -2.56
C VAL A 50 6.58 3.44 -1.63
N PHE A 51 6.63 3.66 -0.31
CA PHE A 51 6.93 2.61 0.68
C PHE A 51 8.27 1.88 0.45
N GLY A 52 9.19 2.47 -0.33
CA GLY A 52 10.42 1.80 -0.78
C GLY A 52 10.23 0.84 -1.95
N LEU A 53 9.00 0.68 -2.47
CA LEU A 53 8.71 -0.10 -3.68
C LEU A 53 8.79 0.82 -4.91
N THR A 54 9.47 0.35 -5.95
CA THR A 54 9.62 1.06 -7.23
C THR A 54 8.67 0.47 -8.28
N MET A 55 7.76 1.28 -8.81
CA MET A 55 6.80 0.84 -9.83
C MET A 55 7.50 0.40 -11.12
N GLY A 56 7.16 -0.80 -11.59
CA GLY A 56 7.75 -1.49 -12.74
C GLY A 56 9.05 -2.24 -12.43
N LYS A 57 9.50 -2.26 -11.18
CA LYS A 57 10.75 -2.94 -10.77
C LYS A 57 10.57 -3.84 -9.55
N SER A 58 9.98 -3.31 -8.47
CA SER A 58 9.72 -4.10 -7.27
C SER A 58 8.68 -5.17 -7.53
N THR A 59 8.83 -6.30 -6.86
CA THR A 59 8.05 -7.52 -7.09
C THR A 59 6.93 -7.70 -6.07
N LEU A 60 5.96 -8.57 -6.39
CA LEU A 60 4.97 -9.00 -5.42
C LEU A 60 5.62 -9.52 -4.13
N ALA A 61 6.65 -10.37 -4.22
CA ALA A 61 7.34 -10.92 -3.05
C ALA A 61 7.93 -9.85 -2.13
N GLU A 62 8.48 -8.78 -2.69
CA GLU A 62 8.99 -7.64 -1.91
C GLU A 62 7.86 -6.88 -1.22
N SER A 63 6.73 -6.66 -1.90
CA SER A 63 5.57 -5.99 -1.28
C SER A 63 4.95 -6.79 -0.13
N MET A 64 4.95 -8.13 -0.21
CA MET A 64 4.40 -8.99 0.85
C MET A 64 5.16 -8.84 2.18
N ARG A 65 6.45 -8.45 2.14
CA ARG A 65 7.23 -8.14 3.36
C ARG A 65 6.73 -6.88 4.06
N LEU A 66 6.12 -5.96 3.32
CA LEU A 66 5.58 -4.71 3.83
C LEU A 66 4.12 -4.86 4.22
N PHE A 67 3.32 -5.49 3.35
CA PHE A 67 1.87 -5.46 3.49
C PHE A 67 1.28 -6.69 4.18
N GLY A 68 2.05 -7.77 4.31
CA GLY A 68 1.63 -9.04 4.87
C GLY A 68 1.52 -10.14 3.80
N THR A 69 1.26 -11.37 4.25
CA THR A 69 1.23 -12.55 3.39
C THR A 69 -0.17 -13.06 3.08
N GLU A 70 -1.20 -12.53 3.75
CA GLU A 70 -2.59 -12.85 3.48
C GLU A 70 -3.09 -12.06 2.26
N VAL A 71 -2.91 -12.65 1.09
CA VAL A 71 -3.20 -12.01 -0.20
C VAL A 71 -4.13 -12.85 -1.04
N LYS A 72 -4.95 -12.19 -1.86
CA LYS A 72 -5.74 -12.83 -2.91
C LYS A 72 -5.33 -12.25 -4.25
N ALA A 73 -4.82 -13.11 -5.13
CA ALA A 73 -4.55 -12.74 -6.52
C ALA A 73 -5.76 -13.10 -7.39
N SER A 74 -6.15 -12.20 -8.29
CA SER A 74 -7.22 -12.45 -9.25
C SER A 74 -6.93 -11.70 -10.55
N LEU A 75 -7.15 -12.37 -11.67
CA LEU A 75 -7.13 -11.73 -12.97
C LEU A 75 -8.53 -11.22 -13.29
N PHE A 76 -8.64 -9.93 -13.54
CA PHE A 76 -9.85 -9.28 -14.01
C PHE A 76 -9.74 -9.03 -15.51
N GLU A 77 -10.80 -9.32 -16.24
CA GLU A 77 -10.97 -8.98 -17.65
C GLU A 77 -12.25 -8.15 -17.78
N ASP A 78 -12.11 -6.92 -18.30
CA ASP A 78 -13.26 -6.04 -18.54
C ASP A 78 -13.95 -6.36 -19.87
N ILE A 79 -15.04 -5.62 -20.16
CA ILE A 79 -15.82 -5.79 -21.38
C ILE A 79 -15.02 -5.48 -22.67
N ASP A 80 -13.97 -4.66 -22.55
CA ASP A 80 -13.04 -4.31 -23.63
C ASP A 80 -11.88 -5.31 -23.73
N GLN A 81 -11.97 -6.44 -23.01
CA GLN A 81 -10.98 -7.52 -22.93
C GLN A 81 -9.62 -7.09 -22.36
N LYS A 82 -9.55 -5.93 -21.70
CA LYS A 82 -8.36 -5.49 -20.99
C LYS A 82 -8.22 -6.35 -19.74
N LYS A 83 -7.02 -6.93 -19.58
CA LYS A 83 -6.70 -7.84 -18.49
C LYS A 83 -5.84 -7.14 -17.46
N THR A 84 -6.17 -7.30 -16.18
CA THR A 84 -5.41 -6.76 -15.06
C THR A 84 -5.24 -7.86 -14.01
N LEU A 85 -3.99 -8.16 -13.63
CA LEU A 85 -3.72 -9.09 -12.54
C LEU A 85 -3.59 -8.30 -11.25
N GLU A 86 -4.59 -8.44 -10.39
CA GLU A 86 -4.67 -7.72 -9.13
C GLU A 86 -4.28 -8.62 -7.96
N VAL A 87 -3.54 -8.06 -7.01
CA VAL A 87 -3.31 -8.67 -5.70
C VAL A 87 -3.88 -7.77 -4.63
N PHE A 88 -4.85 -8.30 -3.88
CA PHE A 88 -5.54 -7.58 -2.83
C PHE A 88 -5.05 -7.98 -1.44
N PHE A 89 -4.62 -6.98 -0.68
CA PHE A 89 -4.30 -7.05 0.74
C PHE A 89 -5.46 -6.41 1.51
N SER A 90 -6.30 -7.25 2.13
CA SER A 90 -7.53 -6.79 2.77
C SER A 90 -7.31 -6.03 4.08
N SER A 91 -6.15 -6.20 4.70
CA SER A 91 -5.76 -5.51 5.93
C SER A 91 -4.25 -5.42 5.97
N THR A 92 -3.74 -4.20 6.02
CA THR A 92 -2.31 -3.94 6.22
C THR A 92 -2.09 -2.82 7.20
N LYS A 93 -0.92 -2.82 7.85
CA LYS A 93 -0.44 -1.72 8.69
C LYS A 93 0.97 -1.34 8.29
N VAL A 94 1.10 -0.23 7.58
CA VAL A 94 2.39 0.30 7.08
C VAL A 94 2.57 1.73 7.60
N GLY A 95 3.75 2.05 8.15
CA GLY A 95 3.99 3.35 8.75
C GLY A 95 3.00 3.71 9.88
N GLY A 96 2.41 2.72 10.55
CA GLY A 96 1.38 2.95 11.57
C GLY A 96 -0.03 3.21 11.01
N ILE A 97 -0.21 3.29 9.69
CA ILE A 97 -1.49 3.52 9.02
C ILE A 97 -2.12 2.18 8.65
N SER A 98 -3.36 1.96 9.09
CA SER A 98 -4.17 0.82 8.66
C SER A 98 -4.80 1.10 7.30
N ALA A 99 -4.71 0.16 6.36
CA ALA A 99 -5.22 0.34 5.01
C ALA A 99 -5.61 -0.98 4.32
N LYS A 100 -6.30 -0.85 3.19
CA LYS A 100 -6.36 -1.87 2.15
C LYS A 100 -5.36 -1.50 1.05
N VAL A 101 -4.73 -2.50 0.44
CA VAL A 101 -3.81 -2.29 -0.69
C VAL A 101 -4.21 -3.18 -1.86
N ILE A 102 -4.21 -2.62 -3.07
CA ILE A 102 -4.37 -3.36 -4.31
C ILE A 102 -3.11 -3.12 -5.14
N LEU A 103 -2.48 -4.18 -5.63
CA LEU A 103 -1.36 -4.10 -6.56
C LEU A 103 -1.80 -4.61 -7.92
N ASN A 104 -1.49 -3.87 -8.98
CA ASN A 104 -1.56 -4.41 -10.33
C ASN A 104 -0.18 -4.93 -10.70
N LEU A 105 -0.11 -6.18 -11.17
CA LEU A 105 1.14 -6.81 -11.56
C LEU A 105 1.29 -6.81 -13.08
N ALA A 106 2.50 -6.49 -13.54
CA ALA A 106 2.85 -6.54 -14.94
C ALA A 106 2.90 -8.00 -15.42
N LEU A 107 2.16 -8.29 -16.49
CA LEU A 107 2.10 -9.59 -17.13
C LEU A 107 2.63 -9.54 -18.56
N THR A 108 3.56 -10.44 -18.87
CA THR A 108 3.91 -10.77 -20.26
C THR A 108 2.95 -11.82 -20.82
N ASN A 109 2.88 -11.93 -22.15
CA ASN A 109 2.06 -12.96 -22.80
C ASN A 109 2.43 -14.38 -22.33
N GLN A 110 3.72 -14.68 -22.18
CA GLN A 110 4.18 -15.99 -21.70
C GLN A 110 3.71 -16.28 -20.26
N GLN A 111 3.77 -15.29 -19.37
CA GLN A 111 3.29 -15.44 -17.99
C GLN A 111 1.76 -15.61 -17.96
N PHE A 112 1.04 -14.89 -18.83
CA PHE A 112 -0.39 -15.06 -18.98
C PHE A 112 -0.75 -16.49 -19.45
N ASP A 113 -0.07 -17.02 -20.46
CA ASP A 113 -0.29 -18.39 -20.94
C ASP A 113 -0.04 -19.43 -19.82
N TYR A 114 0.99 -19.21 -19.01
CA TYR A 114 1.25 -20.05 -17.84
C TYR A 114 0.11 -19.98 -16.83
N LEU A 115 -0.39 -18.79 -16.52
CA LEU A 115 -1.53 -18.59 -15.61
C LEU A 115 -2.82 -19.22 -16.16
N ASN A 116 -3.07 -19.12 -17.46
CA ASN A 116 -4.24 -19.70 -18.12
C ASN A 116 -4.28 -21.23 -17.99
N ASN A 117 -3.11 -21.89 -18.02
CA ASN A 117 -2.97 -23.33 -17.76
C ASN A 117 -3.11 -23.71 -16.27
N ASN A 118 -3.18 -22.73 -15.37
CA ASN A 118 -3.22 -22.91 -13.91
C ASN A 118 -4.45 -22.25 -13.26
N ILE A 119 -5.53 -22.08 -14.01
CA ILE A 119 -6.81 -21.57 -13.49
C ILE A 119 -7.39 -22.55 -12.47
N LYS A 120 -7.90 -22.00 -11.37
CA LYS A 120 -8.70 -22.73 -10.39
C LYS A 120 -10.20 -22.54 -10.65
N GLU A 121 -10.61 -21.29 -10.84
CA GLU A 121 -12.02 -20.92 -11.01
C GLU A 121 -12.12 -19.62 -11.80
N SER A 122 -13.20 -19.47 -12.56
CA SER A 122 -13.54 -18.21 -13.22
C SER A 122 -15.03 -17.92 -13.10
N GLU A 123 -15.36 -16.68 -12.75
CA GLU A 123 -16.72 -16.18 -12.56
C GLU A 123 -16.94 -14.90 -13.38
N VAL A 124 -18.16 -14.73 -13.91
CA VAL A 124 -18.58 -13.45 -14.50
C VAL A 124 -19.30 -12.66 -13.41
N MET A 125 -18.78 -11.48 -13.09
CA MET A 125 -19.33 -10.59 -12.08
C MET A 125 -20.63 -9.94 -12.57
N PRO A 126 -21.52 -9.47 -11.68
CA PRO A 126 -22.75 -8.76 -12.06
C PRO A 126 -22.51 -7.54 -12.95
N THR A 127 -21.32 -6.94 -12.86
CA THR A 127 -20.88 -5.80 -13.68
C THR A 127 -20.46 -6.19 -15.11
N GLY A 128 -20.45 -7.49 -15.44
CA GLY A 128 -20.00 -8.04 -16.72
C GLY A 128 -18.51 -8.41 -16.77
N ASN A 129 -17.71 -7.94 -15.82
CA ASN A 129 -16.28 -8.26 -15.76
C ASN A 129 -16.07 -9.73 -15.39
N LYS A 130 -15.10 -10.38 -16.02
CA LYS A 130 -14.70 -11.75 -15.68
C LYS A 130 -13.59 -11.71 -14.64
N LYS A 131 -13.76 -12.45 -13.54
CA LYS A 131 -12.75 -12.63 -12.50
C LYS A 131 -12.25 -14.08 -12.53
N THR A 132 -10.94 -14.26 -12.49
CA THR A 132 -10.31 -15.57 -12.56
C THR A 132 -9.33 -15.74 -11.40
N SER A 133 -9.44 -16.84 -10.68
CA SER A 133 -8.51 -17.25 -9.61
C SER A 133 -7.66 -18.43 -10.07
N PHE A 134 -6.53 -18.63 -9.41
CA PHE A 134 -5.51 -19.58 -9.84
C PHE A 134 -5.26 -20.65 -8.78
N ASN A 135 -4.71 -21.77 -9.21
CA ASN A 135 -4.24 -22.81 -8.30
C ASN A 135 -2.90 -22.38 -7.67
N LYS A 136 -2.36 -23.19 -6.74
CA LYS A 136 -1.11 -22.87 -6.03
C LYS A 136 0.10 -22.66 -6.96
N ALA A 137 0.17 -23.37 -8.09
CA ALA A 137 1.27 -23.21 -9.05
C ALA A 137 1.16 -21.87 -9.79
N GLY A 138 -0.06 -21.49 -10.19
CA GLY A 138 -0.35 -20.17 -10.74
C GLY A 138 -0.01 -19.06 -9.76
N GLU A 139 -0.48 -19.15 -8.52
CA GLU A 139 -0.18 -18.18 -7.45
C GLU A 139 1.33 -18.04 -7.20
N ALA A 140 2.06 -19.15 -7.10
CA ALA A 140 3.50 -19.13 -6.86
C ALA A 140 4.29 -18.47 -8.00
N SER A 141 3.81 -18.58 -9.25
CA SER A 141 4.46 -17.93 -10.41
C SER A 141 4.39 -16.40 -10.36
N MET A 142 3.49 -15.82 -9.55
CA MET A 142 3.27 -14.39 -9.47
C MET A 142 4.29 -13.66 -8.58
N PHE A 143 5.00 -14.36 -7.70
CA PHE A 143 5.86 -13.74 -6.70
C PHE A 143 6.97 -12.87 -7.29
N ALA A 144 7.47 -13.21 -8.47
CA ALA A 144 8.51 -12.45 -9.16
C ALA A 144 7.96 -11.38 -10.11
N LEU A 145 6.63 -11.25 -10.25
CA LEU A 145 6.04 -10.28 -11.17
C LEU A 145 6.25 -8.85 -10.65
N PRO A 146 6.69 -7.91 -11.51
CA PRO A 146 6.81 -6.51 -11.14
C PRO A 146 5.45 -5.87 -10.85
N ILE A 147 5.42 -4.95 -9.89
CA ILE A 147 4.27 -4.13 -9.55
C ILE A 147 4.17 -2.99 -10.55
N GLU A 148 3.10 -2.91 -11.34
CA GLU A 148 2.85 -1.84 -12.29
C GLU A 148 2.29 -0.59 -11.59
N SER A 149 1.34 -0.79 -10.69
CA SER A 149 0.72 0.26 -9.89
C SER A 149 0.32 -0.24 -8.50
N LEU A 150 0.17 0.70 -7.57
CA LEU A 150 -0.25 0.45 -6.20
C LEU A 150 -1.40 1.39 -5.86
N THR A 151 -2.50 0.81 -5.39
CA THR A 151 -3.64 1.55 -4.83
C THR A 151 -3.65 1.35 -3.32
N PHE A 152 -3.69 2.46 -2.58
CA PHE A 152 -3.69 2.51 -1.13
C PHE A 152 -4.96 3.20 -0.65
N ILE A 153 -5.77 2.48 0.14
CA ILE A 153 -7.04 2.98 0.67
C ILE A 153 -6.91 3.03 2.20
N PRO A 154 -6.62 4.21 2.80
CA PRO A 154 -6.50 4.35 4.23
C PRO A 154 -7.82 4.03 4.94
N SER A 155 -7.73 3.47 6.14
CA SER A 155 -8.90 3.24 6.99
C SER A 155 -9.42 4.53 7.62
N ALA A 156 -8.51 5.50 7.85
CA ALA A 156 -8.86 6.84 8.31
C ALA A 156 -9.39 7.68 7.14
N ASP A 157 -10.30 8.61 7.41
CA ASP A 157 -10.76 9.60 6.43
C ASP A 157 -9.68 10.67 6.25
N LEU A 158 -9.38 11.01 5.00
CA LEU A 158 -8.43 12.04 4.63
C LEU A 158 -9.17 13.26 4.10
N LEU A 159 -9.65 14.09 5.04
CA LEU A 159 -10.25 15.39 4.69
C LEU A 159 -9.32 16.20 3.76
N PRO A 160 -9.86 17.07 2.88
CA PRO A 160 -9.06 17.86 1.93
C PRO A 160 -7.87 18.62 2.57
N ASP A 161 -8.07 19.21 3.75
CA ASP A 161 -7.01 19.90 4.49
C ASP A 161 -5.92 18.94 5.01
N THR A 162 -6.30 17.73 5.41
CA THR A 162 -5.35 16.67 5.78
C THR A 162 -4.53 16.24 4.58
N ILE A 163 -5.17 16.07 3.41
CA ILE A 163 -4.48 15.74 2.17
C ILE A 163 -3.46 16.81 1.83
N THR A 164 -3.85 18.09 1.80
CA THR A 164 -2.93 19.18 1.46
C THR A 164 -1.82 19.36 2.50
N GLY A 165 -2.09 19.07 3.78
CA GLY A 165 -1.07 19.07 4.83
C GLY A 165 -0.01 17.98 4.67
N LEU A 166 -0.40 16.78 4.20
CA LEU A 166 0.51 15.64 4.01
C LEU A 166 1.20 15.67 2.64
N PHE A 167 0.44 15.93 1.57
CA PHE A 167 0.89 15.79 0.19
C PHE A 167 1.30 17.12 -0.47
N LYS A 168 1.06 18.26 0.19
CA LYS A 168 1.11 19.63 -0.37
C LYS A 168 -0.06 19.87 -1.33
N GLN A 169 -0.09 21.03 -1.97
CA GLN A 169 -1.11 21.35 -2.96
C GLN A 169 -0.93 20.51 -4.23
N PRO A 170 -2.02 19.99 -4.83
CA PRO A 170 -1.95 19.28 -6.10
C PRO A 170 -1.56 20.22 -7.24
N GLU A 171 -0.91 19.68 -8.27
CA GLU A 171 -0.57 20.44 -9.49
C GLU A 171 -1.82 20.68 -10.35
N SER A 172 -2.79 19.76 -10.29
CA SER A 172 -4.07 19.92 -10.98
C SER A 172 -5.18 19.17 -10.25
N VAL A 173 -6.38 19.74 -10.25
CA VAL A 173 -7.61 19.10 -9.80
C VAL A 173 -8.57 19.01 -10.99
N ASN A 174 -9.07 17.80 -11.28
CA ASN A 174 -10.08 17.58 -12.30
C ASN A 174 -11.38 17.11 -11.64
N LEU A 175 -12.44 17.92 -11.74
CA LEU A 175 -13.79 17.53 -11.33
C LEU A 175 -14.43 16.66 -12.42
N ILE A 176 -15.05 15.55 -12.01
CA ILE A 176 -15.81 14.66 -12.90
C ILE A 176 -17.30 14.79 -12.58
N GLU A 177 -18.17 14.51 -13.55
CA GLU A 177 -19.63 14.71 -13.49
C GLU A 177 -20.29 14.07 -12.25
N SER A 178 -19.66 13.07 -11.63
CA SER A 178 -20.16 12.37 -10.43
C SER A 178 -19.82 13.07 -9.09
N GLY A 179 -19.25 14.28 -9.10
CA GLY A 179 -18.80 14.97 -7.88
C GLY A 179 -17.47 14.45 -7.31
N VAL A 180 -16.82 13.54 -8.04
CA VAL A 180 -15.51 12.99 -7.71
C VAL A 180 -14.43 13.89 -8.28
N GLU A 181 -13.41 14.19 -7.48
CA GLU A 181 -12.27 15.00 -7.87
C GLU A 181 -11.00 14.15 -8.00
N TYR A 182 -10.26 14.34 -9.09
CA TYR A 182 -8.94 13.74 -9.28
C TYR A 182 -7.86 14.78 -9.02
N TRP A 183 -7.17 14.63 -7.89
CA TRP A 183 -6.07 15.48 -7.47
C TRP A 183 -4.76 14.83 -7.92
N ARG A 184 -4.00 15.52 -8.77
CA ARG A 184 -2.77 14.96 -9.38
C ARG A 184 -1.52 15.56 -8.78
N TYR A 185 -0.56 14.67 -8.50
CA TYR A 185 0.78 14.99 -8.02
C TYR A 185 1.83 14.28 -8.90
N PRO A 186 2.06 14.76 -10.15
CA PRO A 186 3.06 14.20 -11.06
C PRO A 186 4.44 13.98 -10.44
N GLY A 187 4.95 14.95 -9.66
CA GLY A 187 6.24 14.82 -8.95
C GLY A 187 6.30 13.70 -7.88
N LYS A 188 5.15 13.11 -7.55
CA LYS A 188 5.00 11.98 -6.62
C LYS A 188 4.52 10.70 -7.32
N GLY A 189 4.24 10.75 -8.63
CA GLY A 189 3.63 9.65 -9.36
C GLY A 189 2.27 9.23 -8.78
N LEU A 190 1.51 10.19 -8.28
CA LEU A 190 0.32 9.97 -7.45
C LEU A 190 -0.90 10.67 -8.04
N ARG A 191 -2.02 9.97 -8.02
CA ARG A 191 -3.38 10.54 -8.11
C ARG A 191 -4.12 10.23 -6.81
N ILE A 192 -4.79 11.22 -6.24
CA ILE A 192 -5.74 11.02 -5.14
C ILE A 192 -7.14 11.23 -5.71
N ILE A 193 -8.00 10.22 -5.52
CA ILE A 193 -9.43 10.31 -5.80
C ILE A 193 -10.10 10.77 -4.53
N VAL A 194 -10.73 11.94 -4.58
CA VAL A 194 -11.48 12.54 -3.48
C VAL A 194 -12.96 12.49 -3.83
N ASP A 195 -13.76 11.93 -2.94
CA ASP A 195 -15.20 11.77 -3.05
C ASP A 195 -15.82 12.20 -1.71
N GLN A 196 -16.99 12.85 -1.74
CA GLN A 196 -17.68 13.28 -0.52
C GLN A 196 -18.32 12.12 0.25
N GLU A 197 -18.66 11.02 -0.43
CA GLU A 197 -19.38 9.90 0.15
C GLU A 197 -18.50 8.66 0.38
N ASN A 198 -17.37 8.57 -0.31
CA ASN A 198 -16.49 7.40 -0.30
C ASN A 198 -15.09 7.72 0.23
N LYS A 199 -14.39 6.68 0.71
CA LYS A 199 -13.00 6.80 1.15
C LYS A 199 -12.10 7.33 0.04
N GLU A 200 -11.14 8.16 0.41
CA GLU A 200 -10.14 8.67 -0.52
C GLU A 200 -9.22 7.54 -0.98
N ILE A 201 -8.89 7.52 -2.27
CA ILE A 201 -8.09 6.47 -2.88
C ILE A 201 -6.80 7.07 -3.41
N LEU A 202 -5.66 6.55 -2.94
CA LEU A 202 -4.34 6.98 -3.38
C LEU A 202 -3.81 5.98 -4.39
N GLU A 203 -3.58 6.41 -5.62
CA GLU A 203 -3.09 5.57 -6.70
C GLU A 203 -1.70 6.02 -7.14
N PHE A 204 -0.73 5.12 -6.99
CA PHE A 204 0.66 5.32 -7.36
C PHE A 204 0.97 4.52 -8.62
N TYR A 205 1.53 5.20 -9.62
CA TYR A 205 1.88 4.61 -10.91
C TYR A 205 2.99 5.43 -11.57
N ASN A 206 3.71 4.84 -12.51
CA ASN A 206 4.66 5.59 -13.32
C ASN A 206 3.88 6.61 -14.16
N THR A 207 4.16 7.91 -13.98
CA THR A 207 3.58 8.96 -14.81
C THR A 207 4.03 8.71 -16.26
N LYS A 208 3.10 8.68 -17.21
CA LYS A 208 3.48 8.65 -18.63
C LYS A 208 4.22 9.95 -18.95
N LEU A 209 5.45 9.83 -19.47
CA LEU A 209 6.17 10.93 -20.11
C LEU A 209 5.38 11.44 -21.31
#